data_AF-A0A0K2UYW1-F1
#
_entry.id   AF-A0A0K2UYW1-F1
#
_cell.length_a   1.000
_cell.length_b   1.000
_cell.length_c   1.000
_cell.angle_alpha   90.00
_cell.angle_beta   90.00
_cell.angle_gamma   90.00
#
_symmetry.space_group_name_H-M   'P 1'
#
loop_
_entity.id
_entity.type
_entity.pdbx_description
1 polymer ?
#
loop_
_entity_poly.entity_id
_entity_poly.type
_entity_poly.pdbx_seq_one_letter_code
_entity_poly.pdbx_strand_id
1 'polypeptide(L)'
;MDLLSHTSRFHHDHSEHDLTSDPSTHHSAIESLDDVESKIIPVSIVLMPVAQGMLIMGSHMKPEDCTFDLPEYLLVAGSVSLTLGIMGVVAKQILAYITTHLGPEDTIPRSAKNVLNVLKLISRLLMVTQIAILIAGVVMMVPNLWEWQSHDPKKSGYCEYGPVVFTSIYLCITWTFVFFGFFAILYIKIGFRKQEPRV
;
A
#
# COMPACT_ATOMS: atom_id res chain seq x y z
N MET A 1 1.18 -37.74 50.56
CA MET A 1 0.29 -37.61 49.38
C MET A 1 1.07 -36.85 48.32
N ASP A 2 2.15 -37.36 47.74
CA ASP A 2 2.42 -38.67 47.14
C ASP A 2 1.45 -39.02 46.01
N LEU A 3 1.75 -38.48 44.83
CA LEU A 3 1.39 -39.03 43.53
C LEU A 3 2.37 -38.50 42.47
N LEU A 4 3.63 -38.91 42.61
CA LEU A 4 4.46 -39.25 41.46
C LEU A 4 3.89 -40.53 40.85
N SER A 5 3.69 -40.61 39.53
CA SER A 5 4.00 -41.82 38.74
C SER A 5 3.53 -41.69 37.28
N HIS A 6 4.43 -42.07 36.37
CA HIS A 6 4.16 -42.53 35.01
C HIS A 6 3.70 -41.53 33.93
N THR A 7 4.67 -41.03 33.16
CA THR A 7 4.61 -41.12 31.69
C THR A 7 6.04 -41.02 31.15
N SER A 8 6.64 -42.18 30.86
CA SER A 8 6.87 -42.66 29.49
C SER A 8 8.08 -41.98 28.83
N ARG A 9 9.22 -42.61 29.05
CA ARG A 9 10.50 -42.39 28.39
C ARG A 9 10.37 -42.94 26.97
N PHE A 10 9.92 -42.12 26.03
CA PHE A 10 10.03 -42.41 24.60
C PHE A 10 11.46 -42.10 24.15
N HIS A 11 12.23 -43.16 23.90
CA HIS A 11 13.45 -43.10 23.11
C HIS A 11 13.05 -42.75 21.68
N HIS A 12 13.25 -41.50 21.27
CA HIS A 12 13.30 -41.13 19.88
C HIS A 12 14.76 -41.24 19.44
N ASP A 13 15.06 -42.24 18.62
CA ASP A 13 16.33 -42.33 17.90
C ASP A 13 16.50 -41.05 17.07
N HIS A 14 17.46 -40.23 17.49
CA HIS A 14 17.99 -39.12 16.73
C HIS A 14 18.74 -39.70 15.53
N SER A 15 18.03 -39.85 14.41
CA SER A 15 18.68 -39.98 13.12
C SER A 15 19.15 -38.58 12.71
N GLU A 16 20.39 -38.23 13.08
CA GLU A 16 21.16 -37.11 12.51
C GLU A 16 21.34 -37.38 11.02
N HIS A 17 20.32 -37.06 10.22
CA HIS A 17 20.53 -36.73 8.82
C HIS A 17 20.98 -35.27 8.79
N ASP A 18 22.30 -35.07 8.79
CA ASP A 18 22.98 -33.86 8.35
C ASP A 18 22.55 -33.57 6.90
N LEU A 19 21.37 -32.96 6.74
CA LEU A 19 21.11 -32.12 5.58
C LEU A 19 21.88 -30.84 5.85
N THR A 20 23.06 -30.74 5.25
CA THR A 20 23.74 -29.49 4.99
C THR A 20 22.80 -28.62 4.15
N SER A 21 21.87 -27.90 4.80
CA SER A 21 21.07 -26.90 4.13
C SER A 21 22.01 -25.76 3.77
N ASP A 22 22.09 -25.51 2.47
CA ASP A 22 23.01 -24.56 1.88
C ASP A 22 22.65 -23.15 2.38
N PRO A 23 23.48 -22.50 3.22
CA PRO A 23 23.14 -21.25 3.92
C PRO A 23 22.87 -20.08 2.95
N SER A 24 23.20 -20.25 1.66
CA SER A 24 22.95 -19.30 0.59
C SER A 24 21.45 -19.08 0.28
N THR A 25 20.60 -20.09 0.50
CA THR A 25 19.17 -20.01 0.12
C THR A 25 18.35 -19.16 1.09
N HIS A 26 18.73 -19.20 2.38
CA HIS A 26 18.07 -18.51 3.48
C HIS A 26 18.11 -16.99 3.37
N HIS A 27 19.25 -16.47 2.96
CA HIS A 27 19.46 -15.04 2.88
C HIS A 27 18.55 -14.38 1.83
N SER A 28 18.24 -15.09 0.74
CA SER A 28 17.46 -14.55 -0.38
C SER A 28 15.97 -14.35 -0.06
N ALA A 29 15.38 -15.19 0.79
CA ALA A 29 13.95 -15.13 1.11
C ALA A 29 13.64 -13.99 2.10
N ILE A 30 14.46 -13.84 3.14
CA ILE A 30 14.33 -12.79 4.16
C ILE A 30 14.53 -11.41 3.52
N GLU A 31 15.54 -11.27 2.66
CA GLU A 31 15.80 -10.01 1.93
C GLU A 31 14.62 -9.61 1.03
N SER A 32 13.95 -10.58 0.42
CA SER A 32 12.75 -10.32 -0.40
C SER A 32 11.52 -9.88 0.40
N LEU A 33 11.50 -10.18 1.70
CA LEU A 33 10.42 -9.86 2.63
C LEU A 33 10.63 -8.47 3.23
N ASP A 34 11.86 -8.15 3.64
CA ASP A 34 12.26 -6.82 4.11
C ASP A 34 12.15 -5.74 3.01
N ASP A 35 12.46 -6.07 1.75
CA ASP A 35 12.26 -5.14 0.61
C ASP A 35 10.76 -4.89 0.33
N VAL A 36 9.90 -5.85 0.64
CA VAL A 36 8.44 -5.70 0.52
C VAL A 36 7.90 -4.90 1.69
N GLU A 37 8.32 -5.21 2.92
CA GLU A 37 7.85 -4.53 4.14
C GLU A 37 8.24 -3.04 4.15
N SER A 38 9.50 -2.73 3.84
CA SER A 38 10.00 -1.34 3.79
C SER A 38 9.30 -0.48 2.73
N LYS A 39 8.82 -1.06 1.62
CA LYS A 39 8.05 -0.33 0.60
C LYS A 39 6.59 -0.07 0.98
N ILE A 40 5.97 -0.90 1.82
CA ILE A 40 4.52 -0.83 2.09
C ILE A 40 4.22 -0.02 3.36
N ILE A 41 5.15 0.09 4.31
CA ILE A 41 4.91 0.79 5.60
C ILE A 41 4.50 2.27 5.45
N PRO A 42 5.18 3.15 4.69
CA PRO A 42 4.86 4.58 4.70
C PRO A 42 3.58 4.93 3.94
N VAL A 43 3.17 4.10 2.97
CA VAL A 43 2.05 4.42 2.06
C VAL A 43 0.69 4.26 2.73
N SER A 44 0.48 3.22 3.55
CA SER A 44 -0.83 2.94 4.14
C SER A 44 -1.28 3.97 5.19
N ILE A 45 -0.33 4.54 5.94
CA ILE A 45 -0.64 5.44 7.08
C ILE A 45 -1.23 6.77 6.58
N VAL A 46 -0.71 7.30 5.47
CA VAL A 46 -1.15 8.59 4.92
C VAL A 46 -2.46 8.46 4.13
N LEU A 47 -2.67 7.32 3.46
CA LEU A 47 -3.85 7.11 2.60
C LEU A 47 -5.17 6.99 3.38
N MET A 48 -5.16 6.46 4.60
CA MET A 48 -6.40 6.24 5.36
C MET A 48 -7.09 7.55 5.81
N PRO A 49 -6.41 8.50 6.49
CA PRO A 49 -7.02 9.77 6.88
C PRO A 49 -7.46 10.59 5.67
N VAL A 50 -6.68 10.53 4.59
CA VAL A 50 -6.99 11.14 3.31
C VAL A 50 -8.31 10.62 2.74
N ALA A 51 -8.46 9.30 2.66
CA ALA A 51 -9.63 8.67 2.09
C ALA A 51 -10.90 9.02 2.89
N GLN A 52 -10.77 9.06 4.23
CA GLN A 52 -11.83 9.54 5.10
C GLN A 52 -12.16 11.01 4.85
N GLY A 53 -11.16 11.87 4.70
CA GLY A 53 -11.37 13.29 4.38
C GLY A 53 -12.11 13.49 3.06
N MET A 54 -11.78 12.73 2.02
CA MET A 54 -12.50 12.75 0.74
C MET A 54 -13.95 12.30 0.88
N LEU A 55 -14.20 11.22 1.63
CA LEU A 55 -15.55 10.70 1.84
C LEU A 55 -16.41 11.70 2.63
N ILE A 56 -15.87 12.27 3.70
CA ILE A 56 -16.55 13.30 4.50
C ILE A 56 -16.86 14.50 3.61
N MET A 57 -15.87 15.02 2.90
CA MET A 57 -16.06 16.21 2.07
C MET A 57 -17.04 15.97 0.92
N GLY A 58 -16.94 14.83 0.23
CA GLY A 58 -17.86 14.45 -0.83
C GLY A 58 -19.29 14.24 -0.34
N SER A 59 -19.48 13.74 0.88
CA SER A 59 -20.81 13.52 1.46
C SER A 59 -21.53 14.80 1.88
N HIS A 60 -20.80 15.88 2.15
CA HIS A 60 -21.37 17.17 2.56
C HIS A 60 -21.77 18.06 1.38
N MET A 61 -21.32 17.74 0.16
CA MET A 61 -21.67 18.48 -1.04
C MET A 61 -23.01 18.06 -1.62
N LYS A 62 -23.73 19.00 -2.21
CA LYS A 62 -24.85 18.68 -3.08
C LYS A 62 -24.37 18.54 -4.53
N PRO A 63 -24.95 17.62 -5.32
CA PRO A 63 -24.56 17.42 -6.71
C PRO A 63 -24.89 18.62 -7.61
N GLU A 64 -25.83 19.48 -7.21
CA GLU A 64 -26.31 20.63 -7.99
C GLU A 64 -25.41 21.86 -7.92
N ASP A 65 -24.45 21.90 -6.99
CA ASP A 65 -23.65 23.10 -6.74
C ASP A 65 -22.45 23.24 -7.69
N CYS A 66 -21.86 22.14 -8.19
CA CYS A 66 -20.65 22.21 -8.99
C CYS A 66 -20.90 21.78 -10.46
N THR A 67 -20.30 22.48 -11.42
CA THR A 67 -20.39 22.15 -12.87
C THR A 67 -19.83 20.77 -13.22
N PHE A 68 -19.08 20.19 -12.30
CA PHE A 68 -18.45 18.89 -12.40
C PHE A 68 -18.93 18.02 -11.26
N ASP A 69 -19.04 16.71 -11.49
CA ASP A 69 -19.36 15.68 -10.49
C ASP A 69 -18.20 15.47 -9.49
N LEU A 70 -17.68 16.57 -8.93
CA LEU A 70 -16.67 16.58 -7.87
C LEU A 70 -17.13 15.78 -6.64
N PRO A 71 -18.40 15.87 -6.18
CA PRO A 71 -18.87 15.06 -5.07
C PRO A 71 -18.75 13.56 -5.38
N GLU A 72 -19.17 13.15 -6.59
CA GLU A 72 -19.08 11.77 -7.03
C GLU A 72 -17.63 11.31 -7.14
N TYR A 73 -16.76 12.12 -7.74
CA TYR A 73 -15.33 11.85 -7.82
C TYR A 73 -14.70 11.67 -6.43
N LEU A 74 -15.00 12.55 -5.48
CA LEU A 74 -14.47 12.47 -4.10
C LEU A 74 -14.98 11.21 -3.39
N LEU A 75 -16.24 10.84 -3.57
CA LEU A 75 -16.82 9.63 -2.99
C LEU A 75 -16.21 8.35 -3.60
N VAL A 76 -16.08 8.29 -4.93
CA VAL A 76 -15.49 7.15 -5.64
C VAL A 76 -14.00 7.04 -5.35
N ALA A 77 -13.23 8.13 -5.47
CA ALA A 77 -11.80 8.15 -5.17
C ALA A 77 -11.52 7.84 -3.70
N GLY A 78 -12.32 8.39 -2.78
CA GLY A 78 -12.23 8.13 -1.34
C GLY A 78 -12.55 6.69 -0.99
N SER A 79 -13.63 6.11 -1.52
CA SER A 79 -14.01 4.72 -1.27
C SER A 79 -13.01 3.72 -1.84
N VAL A 80 -12.49 3.96 -3.04
CA VAL A 80 -11.42 3.14 -3.62
C VAL A 80 -10.16 3.26 -2.77
N SER A 81 -9.71 4.47 -2.45
CA SER A 81 -8.52 4.69 -1.62
C SER A 81 -8.63 4.03 -0.24
N LEU A 82 -9.82 4.07 0.39
CA LEU A 82 -10.08 3.43 1.67
C LEU A 82 -9.99 1.90 1.55
N THR A 83 -10.60 1.34 0.51
CA THR A 83 -10.56 -0.11 0.23
C THR A 83 -9.12 -0.57 -0.01
N LEU A 84 -8.34 0.21 -0.77
CA LEU A 84 -6.91 -0.03 -0.98
C LEU A 84 -6.12 0.02 0.34
N GLY A 85 -6.42 1.00 1.20
CA GLY A 85 -5.81 1.12 2.52
C GLY A 85 -6.07 -0.10 3.40
N ILE A 86 -7.32 -0.55 3.47
CA ILE A 86 -7.73 -1.74 4.23
C ILE A 86 -7.03 -2.99 3.70
N MET A 87 -7.04 -3.19 2.36
CA MET A 87 -6.35 -4.31 1.73
C MET A 87 -4.86 -4.32 2.02
N GLY A 88 -4.22 -3.15 2.08
CA GLY A 88 -2.81 -3.02 2.46
C GLY A 88 -2.54 -3.40 3.92
N VAL A 89 -3.44 -3.07 4.85
CA VAL A 89 -3.34 -3.49 6.25
C VAL A 89 -3.53 -4.99 6.40
N VAL A 90 -4.53 -5.56 5.73
CA VAL A 90 -4.77 -7.02 5.73
C VAL A 90 -3.57 -7.76 5.14
N ALA A 91 -3.01 -7.28 4.03
CA ALA A 91 -1.81 -7.83 3.42
C ALA A 91 -0.63 -7.90 4.41
N LYS A 92 -0.42 -6.84 5.19
CA LYS A 92 0.62 -6.79 6.24
C LYS A 92 0.35 -7.80 7.35
N GLN A 93 -0.89 -7.90 7.82
CA GLN A 93 -1.24 -8.87 8.85
C GLN A 93 -1.02 -10.30 8.39
N ILE A 94 -1.39 -10.62 7.14
CA ILE A 94 -1.13 -11.94 6.53
C ILE A 94 0.37 -12.21 6.46
N LEU A 95 1.16 -11.22 6.03
CA LEU A 95 2.61 -11.37 5.92
C LEU A 95 3.25 -11.60 7.29
N ALA A 96 2.91 -10.79 8.29
CA ALA A 96 3.38 -10.96 9.67
C ALA A 96 2.94 -12.32 10.27
N TYR A 97 1.72 -12.76 9.97
CA TYR A 97 1.24 -14.08 10.39
C TYR A 97 2.07 -15.21 9.77
N ILE A 98 2.33 -15.15 8.47
CA ILE A 98 3.17 -16.15 7.77
C ILE A 98 4.57 -16.18 8.35
N THR A 99 5.20 -15.01 8.55
CA THR A 99 6.56 -14.90 9.09
C THR A 99 6.66 -15.42 10.53
N THR A 100 5.63 -15.22 11.36
CA THR A 100 5.63 -15.68 12.75
C THR A 100 5.31 -17.16 12.91
N HIS A 101 4.44 -17.72 12.07
CA HIS A 101 3.96 -19.11 12.23
C HIS A 101 4.74 -20.15 11.43
N LEU A 102 5.30 -19.82 10.27
CA LEU A 102 6.03 -20.81 9.48
C LEU A 102 7.48 -20.99 9.91
N GLY A 103 7.97 -20.15 10.82
CA GLY A 103 9.37 -20.17 11.25
C GLY A 103 10.34 -19.88 10.09
N PRO A 104 11.62 -19.68 10.39
CA PRO A 104 12.63 -19.52 9.36
C PRO A 104 12.92 -20.82 8.59
N GLU A 105 12.51 -22.02 9.06
CA GLU A 105 12.98 -23.31 8.51
C GLU A 105 12.61 -23.57 7.03
N ASP A 106 13.60 -23.28 6.18
CA ASP A 106 14.10 -23.79 4.90
C ASP A 106 13.16 -24.29 3.80
N THR A 107 11.87 -24.47 4.03
CA THR A 107 10.93 -24.93 2.98
C THR A 107 9.62 -24.17 3.02
N ILE A 108 9.68 -22.92 2.55
CA ILE A 108 8.47 -22.16 2.18
C ILE A 108 7.61 -23.07 1.29
N PRO A 109 6.41 -23.48 1.73
CA PRO A 109 5.59 -24.41 0.97
C PRO A 109 5.25 -23.79 -0.38
N ARG A 110 5.17 -24.61 -1.44
CA ARG A 110 4.86 -24.13 -2.81
C ARG A 110 3.61 -23.24 -2.86
N SER A 111 2.67 -23.47 -1.96
CA SER A 111 1.46 -22.63 -1.77
C SER A 111 1.78 -21.21 -1.31
N ALA A 112 2.71 -21.01 -0.37
CA ALA A 112 3.09 -19.70 0.13
C ALA A 112 3.79 -18.84 -0.94
N LYS A 113 4.58 -19.48 -1.83
CA LYS A 113 5.19 -18.79 -2.97
C LYS A 113 4.15 -18.22 -3.94
N ASN A 114 3.07 -18.97 -4.21
CA ASN A 114 1.98 -18.50 -5.05
C ASN A 114 1.22 -17.33 -4.39
N VAL A 115 0.95 -17.42 -3.09
CA VAL A 115 0.31 -16.33 -2.32
C VAL A 115 1.14 -15.05 -2.38
N LEU A 116 2.46 -15.15 -2.18
CA LEU A 116 3.35 -14.00 -2.25
C LEU A 116 3.37 -13.37 -3.65
N ASN A 117 3.34 -14.19 -4.70
CA ASN A 117 3.30 -13.70 -6.07
C ASN A 117 1.97 -12.98 -6.39
N VAL A 118 0.85 -13.54 -5.93
CA VAL A 118 -0.47 -12.89 -6.03
C VAL A 118 -0.49 -11.58 -5.25
N LEU A 119 0.09 -11.54 -4.06
CA LEU A 119 0.15 -10.32 -3.25
C LEU A 119 1.00 -9.23 -3.92
N LYS A 120 2.12 -9.59 -4.54
CA LYS A 120 2.95 -8.68 -5.34
C LYS A 120 2.19 -8.16 -6.57
N LEU A 121 1.45 -9.03 -7.25
CA LEU A 121 0.63 -8.65 -8.39
C LEU A 121 -0.48 -7.67 -7.98
N ILE A 122 -1.24 -8.00 -6.92
CA ILE A 122 -2.28 -7.13 -6.36
C ILE A 122 -1.66 -5.78 -6.00
N SER A 123 -0.58 -5.74 -5.21
CA SER A 123 0.08 -4.50 -4.81
C SER A 123 0.48 -3.63 -6.01
N ARG A 124 0.96 -4.23 -7.09
CA ARG A 124 1.29 -3.52 -8.34
C ARG A 124 0.04 -2.95 -9.01
N LEU A 125 -1.05 -3.72 -9.08
CA LEU A 125 -2.33 -3.23 -9.60
C LEU A 125 -2.87 -2.07 -8.76
N LEU A 126 -2.81 -2.17 -7.43
CA LEU A 126 -3.24 -1.09 -6.54
C LEU A 126 -2.46 0.20 -6.77
N MET A 127 -1.14 0.11 -6.97
CA MET A 127 -0.31 1.28 -7.30
C MET A 127 -0.72 1.92 -8.63
N VAL A 128 -0.99 1.12 -9.66
CA VAL A 128 -1.45 1.62 -10.96
C VAL A 128 -2.81 2.30 -10.85
N THR A 129 -3.76 1.69 -10.14
CA THR A 129 -5.08 2.28 -9.88
C THR A 129 -4.97 3.61 -9.15
N GLN A 130 -4.11 3.71 -8.13
CA GLN A 130 -3.91 4.96 -7.40
C GLN A 130 -3.34 6.08 -8.28
N ILE A 131 -2.37 5.75 -9.15
CA ILE A 131 -1.82 6.72 -10.12
C ILE A 131 -2.90 7.15 -11.12
N ALA A 132 -3.73 6.23 -11.60
CA ALA A 132 -4.84 6.55 -12.51
C ALA A 132 -5.85 7.51 -11.87
N ILE A 133 -6.21 7.29 -10.60
CA ILE A 133 -7.10 8.19 -9.85
C ILE A 133 -6.46 9.58 -9.70
N LEU A 134 -5.17 9.66 -9.38
CA LEU A 134 -4.47 10.95 -9.27
C LEU A 134 -4.42 11.72 -10.59
N ILE A 135 -4.18 11.02 -11.71
CA ILE A 135 -4.21 11.61 -13.04
C ILE A 135 -5.63 12.10 -13.35
N ALA A 136 -6.65 11.31 -13.07
CA ALA A 136 -8.05 11.72 -13.24
C ALA A 136 -8.34 12.99 -12.43
N GLY A 137 -7.94 13.05 -11.16
CA GLY A 137 -8.08 14.24 -10.33
C GLY A 137 -7.43 15.50 -10.93
N VAL A 138 -6.21 15.38 -11.47
CA VAL A 138 -5.54 16.50 -12.14
C VAL A 138 -6.28 16.92 -13.40
N VAL A 139 -6.70 15.97 -14.23
CA VAL A 139 -7.45 16.25 -15.48
C VAL A 139 -8.77 16.93 -15.19
N MET A 140 -9.46 16.57 -14.10
CA MET A 140 -10.71 17.22 -13.69
C MET A 140 -10.47 18.62 -13.09
N MET A 141 -9.35 18.83 -12.38
CA MET A 141 -9.05 20.11 -11.74
C MET A 141 -8.50 21.18 -12.68
N VAL A 142 -7.52 20.83 -13.52
CA VAL A 142 -6.74 21.80 -14.30
C VAL A 142 -7.58 22.69 -15.21
N PRO A 143 -8.55 22.18 -16.01
CA PRO A 143 -9.38 23.01 -16.88
C PRO A 143 -10.24 24.02 -16.11
N ASN A 144 -10.62 23.67 -14.88
CA ASN A 144 -11.61 24.40 -14.10
C ASN A 144 -11.00 25.43 -13.13
N LEU A 145 -9.66 25.48 -13.02
CA LEU A 145 -8.95 26.44 -12.17
C LEU A 145 -9.35 27.91 -12.46
N TRP A 146 -9.69 28.22 -13.71
CA TRP A 146 -10.08 29.56 -14.11
C TRP A 146 -11.52 29.92 -13.72
N GLU A 147 -12.42 28.91 -13.69
CA GLU A 147 -13.83 29.11 -13.35
C GLU A 147 -14.05 29.25 -11.85
N TRP A 148 -13.18 28.66 -11.02
CA TRP A 148 -13.24 28.71 -9.56
C TRP A 148 -13.01 30.11 -8.95
N GLN A 149 -12.67 31.11 -9.76
CA GLN A 149 -12.48 32.48 -9.29
C GLN A 149 -13.79 33.26 -9.12
N SER A 150 -14.95 32.74 -9.53
CA SER A 150 -16.21 33.45 -9.33
C SER A 150 -16.67 33.37 -7.87
N HIS A 151 -16.78 34.53 -7.21
CA HIS A 151 -17.35 34.67 -5.86
C HIS A 151 -18.88 34.79 -5.82
N ASP A 152 -19.56 34.78 -6.97
CA ASP A 152 -21.01 34.92 -7.02
C ASP A 152 -21.69 33.55 -6.88
N PRO A 153 -22.39 33.28 -5.76
CA PRO A 153 -23.07 32.01 -5.54
C PRO A 153 -24.25 31.77 -6.50
N LYS A 154 -24.66 32.78 -7.27
CA LYS A 154 -25.77 32.67 -8.24
C LYS A 154 -25.30 32.27 -9.64
N LYS A 155 -24.00 32.22 -9.88
CA LYS A 155 -23.45 31.86 -11.20
C LYS A 155 -23.46 30.34 -11.36
N SER A 156 -23.93 29.86 -12.51
CA SER A 156 -23.84 28.44 -12.86
C SER A 156 -22.38 27.98 -12.80
N GLY A 157 -22.09 26.96 -12.01
CA GLY A 157 -20.73 26.44 -11.78
C GLY A 157 -20.01 26.99 -10.54
N TYR A 158 -20.71 27.71 -9.66
CA TYR A 158 -20.16 28.11 -8.37
C TYR A 158 -19.98 26.91 -7.44
N CYS A 159 -18.73 26.47 -7.24
CA CYS A 159 -18.41 25.43 -6.27
C CYS A 159 -17.95 26.08 -4.94
N GLU A 160 -18.35 25.50 -3.81
CA GLU A 160 -17.90 25.97 -2.50
C GLU A 160 -16.37 25.91 -2.40
N TYR A 161 -15.75 26.98 -1.85
CA TYR A 161 -14.30 27.14 -1.86
C TYR A 161 -13.56 26.05 -1.05
N GLY A 162 -14.15 25.62 0.07
CA GLY A 162 -13.51 24.69 1.01
C GLY A 162 -13.06 23.38 0.34
N PRO A 163 -13.95 22.67 -0.35
CA PRO A 163 -13.58 21.40 -0.96
C PRO A 163 -12.63 21.49 -2.14
N VAL A 164 -12.72 22.58 -2.90
CA VAL A 164 -11.82 22.85 -4.02
C VAL A 164 -10.39 23.00 -3.49
N VAL A 165 -10.20 23.81 -2.45
CA VAL A 165 -8.89 23.98 -1.80
C VAL A 165 -8.41 22.68 -1.17
N PHE A 166 -9.28 21.96 -0.46
CA PHE A 166 -8.93 20.67 0.14
C PHE A 166 -8.39 19.69 -0.90
N THR A 167 -9.12 19.54 -2.02
CA THR A 167 -8.75 18.60 -3.08
C THR A 167 -7.48 19.03 -3.80
N SER A 168 -7.28 20.34 -4.00
CA SER A 168 -6.05 20.89 -4.59
C SER A 168 -4.82 20.63 -3.72
N ILE A 169 -4.88 20.98 -2.43
CA ILE A 169 -3.79 20.73 -1.46
C ILE A 169 -3.50 19.23 -1.40
N TYR A 170 -4.55 18.42 -1.34
CA TYR A 170 -4.43 16.96 -1.32
C TYR A 170 -3.68 16.41 -2.54
N LEU A 171 -4.06 16.83 -3.76
CA LEU A 171 -3.39 16.39 -4.97
C LEU A 171 -1.91 16.81 -4.96
N CYS A 172 -1.60 18.03 -4.55
CA CYS A 172 -0.23 18.53 -4.43
C CYS A 172 0.62 17.71 -3.45
N ILE A 173 0.09 17.43 -2.25
CA ILE A 173 0.78 16.61 -1.24
C ILE A 173 1.00 15.19 -1.79
N THR A 174 -0.03 14.59 -2.40
CA THR A 174 0.06 13.21 -2.88
C THR A 174 1.05 13.08 -4.03
N TRP A 175 1.06 14.03 -4.98
CA TRP A 175 2.07 14.08 -6.02
C TRP A 175 3.49 14.21 -5.45
N THR A 176 3.67 15.03 -4.41
CA THR A 176 4.96 15.17 -3.74
C THR A 176 5.45 13.83 -3.17
N PHE A 177 4.57 13.05 -2.52
CA PHE A 177 4.91 11.71 -2.04
C PHE A 177 5.20 10.72 -3.18
N VAL A 178 4.43 10.76 -4.28
CA VAL A 178 4.67 9.92 -5.47
C VAL A 178 6.03 10.25 -6.08
N PHE A 179 6.36 11.52 -6.26
CA PHE A 179 7.68 11.94 -6.76
C PHE A 179 8.79 11.52 -5.82
N PHE A 180 8.63 11.71 -4.51
CA PHE A 180 9.62 11.28 -3.52
C PHE A 180 9.86 9.76 -3.58
N GLY A 181 8.80 8.96 -3.62
CA GLY A 181 8.90 7.50 -3.76
C GLY A 181 9.56 7.09 -5.08
N PHE A 182 9.22 7.76 -6.18
CA PHE A 182 9.87 7.54 -7.48
C PHE A 182 11.36 7.87 -7.44
N PHE A 183 11.75 9.01 -6.87
CA PHE A 183 13.15 9.40 -6.71
C PHE A 183 13.92 8.44 -5.80
N ALA A 184 13.32 7.95 -4.71
CA ALA A 184 13.92 6.95 -3.85
C ALA A 184 14.19 5.63 -4.61
N ILE A 185 13.23 5.16 -5.41
CA ILE A 185 13.40 3.96 -6.24
C ILE A 185 14.52 4.17 -7.27
N LEU A 186 14.56 5.33 -7.94
CA LEU A 186 15.63 5.65 -8.88
C LEU A 186 16.99 5.68 -8.21
N TYR A 187 17.09 6.31 -7.03
CA TYR A 187 18.31 6.40 -6.26
C TYR A 187 18.86 5.02 -5.89
N ILE A 188 18.00 4.13 -5.36
CA ILE A 188 18.36 2.74 -5.04
C ILE A 188 18.82 1.99 -6.30
N LYS A 189 18.07 2.10 -7.40
CA LYS A 189 18.40 1.42 -8.66
C LYS A 189 19.73 1.88 -9.27
N ILE A 190 20.07 3.16 -9.10
CA ILE A 190 21.36 3.72 -9.54
C ILE A 190 22.49 3.25 -8.61
N GLY A 191 22.23 3.16 -7.31
CA GLY A 191 23.19 2.66 -6.30
C GLY A 191 23.62 1.21 -6.55
N PHE A 192 22.66 0.31 -6.76
CA PHE A 192 22.95 -1.11 -7.02
C PHE A 192 23.77 -1.33 -8.30
N ARG A 193 23.52 -0.54 -9.36
CA ARG A 193 24.27 -0.66 -10.62
C ARG A 193 25.77 -0.37 -10.49
N LYS A 194 26.21 0.29 -9.41
CA LYS A 194 27.63 0.55 -9.15
C LYS A 194 28.34 -0.59 -8.41
N GLN A 195 27.59 -1.51 -7.78
CA GLN A 195 28.17 -2.60 -6.99
C GLN A 195 28.38 -3.89 -7.78
N GLU A 196 27.90 -4.00 -9.02
CA GLU A 196 28.20 -5.14 -9.88
C GLU A 196 29.68 -5.06 -10.31
N PRO A 197 30.57 -5.91 -9.77
CA PRO A 197 31.96 -5.93 -10.22
C PRO A 197 31.95 -6.32 -11.71
N ARG A 198 32.67 -5.56 -12.54
CA ARG A 198 32.91 -5.96 -13.93
C ARG A 198 33.78 -7.22 -13.88
N VAL A 199 33.15 -8.37 -14.08
CA VAL A 199 33.82 -9.64 -14.35
C VAL A 199 34.21 -9.69 -15.83
#